data_AF-A0A953Z776-F1
#
_entry.id   AF-A0A953Z776-F1
#
_cell.length_a   1.000
_cell.length_b   1.000
_cell.length_c   1.000
_cell.angle_alpha   90.00
_cell.angle_beta   90.00
_cell.angle_gamma   90.00
#
_symmetry.space_group_name_H-M   'P 1'
#
loop_
_entity.id
_entity.type
_entity.pdbx_description
1 polymer ?
#
loop_
_entity_poly.entity_id
_entity_poly.type
_entity_poly.pdbx_seq_one_letter_code
_entity_poly.pdbx_strand_id
1 'polypeptide(L)'
;MLSDSLVPNLLIFLVGQLAAIGYMRTGLARRGIQVLVATWAGADVALIARFGYQETGWGYTSGLSVMQVVSLAAAVMFVVGRVRRRSKRNVERRDRMLREAFVHYLRNELVPAEKLYTTLARIDPWDTAAHVGRASVLAESGRRRESRREMKIARGLDPDGRLIAAAMSDD
;
A
#
# COMPACT_ATOMS: atom_id res chain seq x y z
N MET A 1 0.42 33.34 -4.14
CA MET A 1 1.03 33.39 -5.49
C MET A 1 0.76 32.16 -6.37
N LEU A 2 0.35 31.00 -5.84
CA LEU A 2 -0.07 29.85 -6.68
C LEU A 2 -1.51 29.94 -7.22
N SER A 3 -2.35 30.81 -6.65
CA SER A 3 -3.78 30.95 -6.94
C SER A 3 -4.12 31.63 -8.27
N ASP A 4 -3.23 32.49 -8.79
CA ASP A 4 -3.48 33.24 -10.04
C ASP A 4 -2.94 32.57 -11.30
N SER A 5 -2.08 31.57 -11.13
CA SER A 5 -1.48 30.87 -12.26
C SER A 5 -2.40 29.77 -12.77
N LEU A 6 -2.77 29.87 -14.05
CA LEU A 6 -3.68 28.94 -14.72
C LEU A 6 -3.10 27.52 -14.81
N VAL A 7 -1.79 27.40 -15.00
CA VAL A 7 -1.07 26.13 -15.19
C VAL A 7 -1.17 25.19 -13.97
N PRO A 8 -0.78 25.59 -12.73
CA PRO A 8 -0.91 24.72 -11.57
C PRO A 8 -2.35 24.36 -11.24
N ASN A 9 -3.30 25.26 -11.46
CA ASN A 9 -4.73 25.00 -11.25
C ASN A 9 -5.25 23.92 -12.22
N LEU A 10 -4.84 23.99 -13.49
CA LEU A 10 -5.20 23.00 -14.51
C LEU A 10 -4.55 21.64 -14.22
N LEU A 11 -3.29 21.60 -13.77
CA LEU A 11 -2.64 20.35 -13.37
C LEU A 11 -3.37 19.67 -12.20
N ILE A 12 -3.75 20.43 -11.17
CA ILE A 12 -4.49 19.89 -10.02
C ILE A 12 -5.86 19.36 -10.45
N PHE A 13 -6.56 20.08 -11.32
CA PHE A 13 -7.82 19.63 -11.90
C PHE A 13 -7.66 18.31 -12.66
N LEU A 14 -6.65 18.19 -13.54
CA LEU A 14 -6.37 16.96 -14.29
C LEU A 14 -6.04 15.78 -13.37
N VAL A 15 -5.29 16.01 -12.29
CA VAL A 15 -5.03 14.98 -11.27
C VAL A 15 -6.34 14.51 -10.62
N GLY A 16 -7.26 15.43 -10.32
CA GLY A 16 -8.61 15.11 -9.83
C GLY A 16 -9.41 14.26 -10.82
N GLN A 17 -9.38 14.59 -12.12
CA GLN A 17 -10.06 13.81 -13.16
C GLN A 17 -9.48 12.40 -13.31
N LEU A 18 -8.16 12.26 -13.29
CA LEU A 18 -7.48 10.97 -13.35
C LEU A 18 -7.84 10.10 -12.14
N ALA A 19 -7.93 10.69 -10.93
CA ALA A 19 -8.37 9.99 -9.74
C ALA A 19 -9.85 9.55 -9.85
N ALA A 20 -10.74 10.41 -10.36
CA ALA A 20 -12.15 10.10 -10.58
C ALA A 20 -12.34 8.93 -11.57
N ILE A 21 -11.62 8.96 -12.70
CA ILE A 21 -11.60 7.86 -13.67
C ILE A 21 -11.05 6.57 -13.03
N GLY A 22 -10.01 6.69 -12.20
CA GLY A 22 -9.48 5.59 -11.41
C GLY A 22 -10.52 4.95 -10.48
N TYR A 23 -11.33 5.76 -9.80
CA TYR A 23 -12.44 5.27 -8.98
C TYR A 23 -13.50 4.52 -9.80
N MET A 24 -13.88 5.05 -10.96
CA MET A 24 -14.85 4.39 -11.84
C MET A 24 -14.33 3.04 -12.35
N ARG A 25 -13.07 2.96 -12.75
CA ARG A 25 -12.44 1.69 -13.20
C ARG A 25 -12.25 0.66 -12.09
N THR A 26 -12.24 1.08 -10.82
CA THR A 26 -12.04 0.18 -9.68
C THR A 26 -13.35 -0.23 -9.00
N GLY A 27 -14.50 0.02 -9.63
CA GLY A 27 -15.83 -0.37 -9.14
C GLY A 27 -16.44 0.60 -8.13
N LEU A 28 -15.79 1.73 -7.85
CA LEU A 28 -16.27 2.79 -6.97
C LEU A 28 -16.90 3.94 -7.78
N ALA A 29 -17.76 3.58 -8.75
CA ALA A 29 -18.32 4.53 -9.73
C ALA A 29 -19.01 5.73 -9.08
N ARG A 30 -19.80 5.51 -8.01
CA ARG A 30 -20.47 6.58 -7.26
C ARG A 30 -19.48 7.63 -6.73
N ARG A 31 -18.34 7.20 -6.18
CA ARG A 31 -17.30 8.11 -5.66
C ARG A 31 -16.59 8.84 -6.79
N GLY A 32 -16.32 8.16 -7.90
CA GLY A 32 -15.75 8.77 -9.10
C GLY A 32 -16.64 9.88 -9.67
N ILE A 33 -17.94 9.60 -9.81
CA ILE A 33 -18.93 10.58 -10.29
C ILE A 33 -19.02 11.78 -9.33
N GLN A 34 -19.05 11.55 -8.02
CA GLN A 34 -19.09 12.64 -7.03
C GLN A 34 -17.87 13.57 -7.14
N VAL A 35 -16.66 13.02 -7.28
CA VAL A 35 -15.43 13.82 -7.46
C VAL A 35 -15.50 14.61 -8.76
N LEU A 36 -15.99 14.00 -9.84
CA LEU A 36 -16.10 14.64 -11.15
C LEU A 36 -17.09 15.83 -11.09
N VAL A 37 -18.30 15.61 -10.57
CA VAL A 37 -19.30 16.67 -10.41
C VAL A 37 -18.78 17.81 -9.52
N ALA A 38 -18.17 17.49 -8.38
CA ALA A 38 -17.66 18.50 -7.46
C ALA A 38 -16.51 19.33 -8.05
N THR A 39 -15.60 18.70 -8.80
CA THR A 39 -14.48 19.41 -9.44
C THR A 39 -14.93 20.29 -10.60
N TRP A 40 -15.89 19.83 -11.40
CA TRP A 40 -16.49 20.65 -12.47
C TRP A 40 -17.31 21.83 -11.91
N ALA A 41 -18.13 21.60 -10.89
CA ALA A 41 -18.88 22.68 -10.25
C ALA A 41 -17.95 23.77 -9.66
N GLY A 42 -16.84 23.37 -9.04
CA GLY A 42 -15.83 24.31 -8.54
C GLY A 42 -15.13 25.09 -9.65
N ALA A 43 -14.82 24.44 -10.77
CA ALA A 43 -14.22 25.08 -11.94
C ALA A 43 -15.20 26.09 -12.58
N ASP A 44 -16.47 25.73 -12.71
CA ASP A 44 -17.52 26.60 -13.27
C ASP A 44 -17.72 27.86 -12.42
N VAL A 45 -17.79 27.71 -11.08
CA VAL A 45 -17.86 28.86 -10.16
C VAL A 45 -16.65 29.78 -10.32
N ALA A 46 -15.44 29.22 -10.43
CA ALA A 46 -14.23 30.02 -10.64
C ALA A 46 -14.22 30.73 -12.00
N LEU A 47 -14.70 30.07 -13.07
CA LEU A 47 -14.80 30.67 -14.40
C LEU A 47 -15.85 31.77 -14.47
N ILE A 48 -17.03 31.57 -13.88
CA ILE A 48 -18.10 32.56 -13.83
C ILE A 48 -17.65 33.79 -13.03
N ALA A 49 -17.01 33.59 -11.87
CA ALA A 49 -16.48 34.71 -11.09
C ALA A 49 -15.43 35.51 -11.88
N ARG A 50 -14.49 34.82 -12.54
CA ARG A 50 -13.38 35.45 -13.27
C ARG A 50 -13.81 36.13 -14.57
N PHE A 51 -14.67 35.50 -15.37
CA PHE A 51 -15.04 36.00 -16.70
C PHE A 51 -16.42 36.65 -16.75
N GLY A 52 -17.38 36.20 -15.93
CA GLY A 52 -18.72 36.76 -15.87
C GLY A 52 -18.79 38.05 -15.04
N TYR A 53 -18.10 38.06 -13.89
CA TYR A 53 -18.14 39.20 -12.96
C TYR A 53 -16.85 40.04 -12.95
N GLN A 54 -15.80 39.61 -13.66
CA GLN A 54 -14.44 40.17 -13.56
C GLN A 54 -13.93 40.29 -12.11
N GLU A 55 -14.46 39.47 -11.22
CA GLU A 55 -14.08 39.45 -9.82
C GLU A 55 -12.93 38.47 -9.60
N THR A 56 -11.78 39.01 -9.20
CA THR A 56 -10.64 38.22 -8.69
C THR A 56 -10.70 38.02 -7.17
N GLY A 57 -11.83 38.38 -6.55
CA GLY A 57 -12.04 38.35 -5.10
C GLY A 57 -12.44 36.98 -4.54
N TRP A 58 -13.40 37.00 -3.61
CA TRP A 58 -13.76 35.84 -2.80
C TRP A 58 -14.47 34.72 -3.60
N GLY A 59 -15.26 35.04 -4.63
CA GLY A 59 -15.94 34.05 -5.47
C GLY A 59 -14.98 33.19 -6.29
N TYR A 60 -13.98 33.81 -6.90
CA TYR A 60 -12.95 33.12 -7.68
C TYR A 60 -12.06 32.22 -6.81
N THR A 61 -11.59 32.75 -5.68
CA THR A 61 -10.68 32.03 -4.76
C THR A 61 -11.36 30.88 -4.04
N SER A 62 -12.64 31.02 -3.69
CA SER A 62 -13.42 29.93 -3.07
C SER A 62 -13.69 28.78 -4.04
N GLY A 63 -14.09 29.07 -5.29
CA GLY A 63 -14.28 28.05 -6.33
C GLY A 63 -13.01 27.23 -6.61
N LEU A 64 -11.87 27.93 -6.75
CA LEU A 64 -10.57 27.28 -6.91
C LEU A 64 -10.17 26.44 -5.69
N SER A 65 -10.36 26.96 -4.48
CA SER A 65 -10.00 26.26 -3.25
C SER A 65 -10.81 24.97 -3.09
N VAL A 66 -12.11 25.01 -3.38
CA VAL A 66 -12.98 23.82 -3.37
C VAL A 66 -12.50 22.80 -4.39
N MET A 67 -12.25 23.22 -5.64
CA MET A 67 -11.75 22.34 -6.70
C MET A 67 -10.42 21.69 -6.32
N GLN A 68 -9.47 22.48 -5.80
CA GLN A 68 -8.14 21.99 -5.41
C GLN A 68 -8.21 21.00 -4.26
N VAL A 69 -8.97 21.31 -3.19
CA VAL A 69 -9.12 20.43 -2.02
C VAL A 69 -9.77 19.11 -2.42
N VAL A 70 -10.84 19.15 -3.20
CA VAL A 70 -11.53 17.93 -3.67
C VAL A 70 -10.61 17.08 -4.54
N SER A 71 -9.87 17.70 -5.47
CA SER A 71 -8.96 17.00 -6.38
C SER A 71 -7.81 16.32 -5.63
N LEU A 72 -7.17 17.05 -4.71
CA LEU A 72 -6.06 16.52 -3.91
C LEU A 72 -6.52 15.43 -2.95
N ALA A 73 -7.64 15.64 -2.25
CA ALA A 73 -8.19 14.65 -1.33
C ALA A 73 -8.58 13.36 -2.08
N ALA A 74 -9.21 13.47 -3.25
CA ALA A 74 -9.57 12.33 -4.08
C ALA A 74 -8.33 11.54 -4.53
N ALA A 75 -7.29 12.24 -4.98
CA ALA A 75 -6.03 11.63 -5.42
C ALA A 75 -5.30 10.92 -4.27
N VAL A 76 -5.17 11.58 -3.12
CA VAL A 76 -4.54 10.99 -1.92
C VAL A 76 -5.30 9.75 -1.49
N MET A 77 -6.63 9.82 -1.35
CA MET A 77 -7.44 8.67 -0.95
C MET A 77 -7.34 7.52 -1.97
N PHE A 78 -7.24 7.83 -3.27
CA PHE A 78 -7.11 6.81 -4.31
C PHE A 78 -5.77 6.09 -4.20
N VAL A 79 -4.67 6.84 -4.06
CA VAL A 79 -3.32 6.32 -3.90
C VAL A 79 -3.22 5.50 -2.62
N VAL A 80 -3.64 6.06 -1.47
CA VAL A 80 -3.63 5.36 -0.18
C VAL A 80 -4.49 4.09 -0.24
N GLY A 81 -5.69 4.16 -0.81
CA GLY A 81 -6.55 3.00 -0.99
C GLY A 81 -5.93 1.92 -1.88
N ARG A 82 -5.14 2.32 -2.89
CA ARG A 82 -4.43 1.37 -3.76
C ARG A 82 -3.21 0.75 -3.06
N VAL A 83 -2.43 1.54 -2.34
CA VAL A 83 -1.30 1.06 -1.52
C VAL A 83 -1.80 0.10 -0.44
N ARG A 84 -2.87 0.44 0.29
CA ARG A 84 -3.48 -0.42 1.31
C ARG A 84 -3.95 -1.76 0.72
N ARG A 85 -4.62 -1.75 -0.44
CA ARG A 85 -5.05 -2.99 -1.13
C ARG A 85 -3.88 -3.83 -1.61
N ARG A 86 -2.82 -3.21 -2.13
CA ARG A 86 -1.60 -3.91 -2.55
C ARG A 86 -0.88 -4.52 -1.35
N SER A 87 -0.79 -3.78 -0.24
CA SER A 87 -0.22 -4.26 1.02
C SER A 87 -0.99 -5.48 1.53
N LYS A 88 -2.33 -5.41 1.61
CA LYS A 88 -3.16 -6.53 2.04
C LYS A 88 -2.93 -7.80 1.19
N ARG A 89 -2.89 -7.66 -0.14
CA ARG A 89 -2.61 -8.79 -1.04
C ARG A 89 -1.20 -9.37 -0.85
N ASN A 90 -0.21 -8.52 -0.56
CA ASN A 90 1.15 -8.97 -0.28
C ASN A 90 1.22 -9.74 1.04
N VAL A 91 0.55 -9.26 2.09
CA VAL A 91 0.44 -9.95 3.39
C VAL A 91 -0.23 -11.31 3.20
N GLU A 92 -1.39 -11.36 2.55
CA GLU A 92 -2.11 -12.63 2.28
C GLU A 92 -1.25 -13.62 1.47
N ARG A 93 -0.47 -13.13 0.51
CA ARG A 93 0.43 -13.99 -0.28
C ARG A 93 1.59 -14.51 0.56
N ARG A 94 2.19 -13.67 1.39
CA ARG A 94 3.26 -14.04 2.32
C ARG A 94 2.76 -15.08 3.31
N ASP A 95 1.58 -14.88 3.90
CA ASP A 95 1.01 -15.82 4.88
C ASP A 95 0.67 -17.17 4.24
N ARG A 96 0.13 -17.19 3.02
CA ARG A 96 -0.09 -18.45 2.28
C ARG A 96 1.22 -19.21 2.06
N MET A 97 2.27 -18.52 1.61
CA MET A 97 3.57 -19.14 1.38
C MET A 97 4.21 -19.65 2.68
N LEU A 98 4.04 -18.92 3.79
CA LEU A 98 4.55 -19.32 5.10
C LEU A 98 3.83 -20.58 5.59
N ARG A 99 2.51 -20.62 5.49
CA ARG A 99 1.71 -21.81 5.85
C ARG A 99 2.07 -23.01 4.98
N GLU A 100 2.21 -22.82 3.68
CA GLU A 100 2.62 -23.88 2.75
C GLU A 100 4.01 -24.42 3.12
N ALA A 101 4.98 -23.55 3.42
CA ALA A 101 6.30 -23.94 3.89
C ALA A 101 6.23 -24.76 5.19
N PHE A 102 5.38 -24.34 6.11
CA PHE A 102 5.18 -25.01 7.39
C PHE A 102 4.52 -26.39 7.22
N VAL A 103 3.52 -26.51 6.35
CA VAL A 103 2.91 -27.81 6.03
C VAL A 103 3.92 -28.78 5.42
N HIS A 104 4.78 -28.33 4.51
CA HIS A 104 5.86 -29.16 3.97
C HIS A 104 6.84 -29.59 5.07
N TYR A 105 7.18 -28.69 5.99
CA TYR A 105 8.04 -29.02 7.14
C TYR A 105 7.41 -30.09 8.04
N LEU A 106 6.12 -29.95 8.40
CA LEU A 106 5.41 -30.94 9.21
C LEU A 106 5.28 -32.31 8.54
N ARG A 107 5.25 -32.34 7.20
CA ARG A 107 5.28 -33.58 6.40
C ARG A 107 6.68 -34.18 6.24
N ASN A 108 7.69 -33.58 6.87
CA ASN A 108 9.11 -33.93 6.71
C ASN A 108 9.63 -33.79 5.27
N GLU A 109 8.96 -32.98 4.46
CA GLU A 109 9.39 -32.63 3.10
C GLU A 109 10.35 -31.43 3.18
N LEU A 110 11.58 -31.67 3.63
CA LEU A 110 12.53 -30.60 3.98
C LEU A 110 12.97 -29.74 2.78
N VAL A 111 13.11 -30.34 1.59
CA VAL A 111 13.54 -29.63 0.36
C VAL A 111 12.55 -28.55 -0.09
N PRO A 112 11.23 -28.85 -0.28
CA PRO A 112 10.27 -27.81 -0.64
C PRO A 112 10.07 -26.78 0.48
N ALA A 113 10.11 -27.20 1.76
CA ALA A 113 10.06 -26.28 2.89
C ALA A 113 11.22 -25.27 2.88
N GLU A 114 12.47 -25.75 2.72
CA GLU A 114 13.65 -24.88 2.64
C GLU A 114 13.53 -23.87 1.49
N LYS A 115 13.05 -24.32 0.33
CA LYS A 115 12.88 -23.46 -0.86
C LYS A 115 11.87 -22.34 -0.60
N LEU A 116 10.74 -22.64 0.04
CA LEU A 116 9.72 -21.65 0.35
C LEU A 116 10.21 -20.65 1.40
N TYR A 117 10.83 -21.11 2.49
CA TYR A 117 11.40 -20.20 3.49
C TYR A 117 12.54 -19.34 2.92
N THR A 118 13.39 -19.90 2.06
CA THR A 118 14.42 -19.12 1.35
C THR A 118 13.81 -18.07 0.43
N THR A 119 12.70 -18.40 -0.24
CA THR A 119 11.99 -17.44 -1.08
C THR A 119 11.38 -16.31 -0.24
N LEU A 120 10.78 -16.64 0.92
CA LEU A 120 10.25 -15.65 1.86
C LEU A 120 11.34 -14.71 2.37
N ALA A 121 12.47 -15.25 2.85
CA ALA A 121 13.62 -14.45 3.30
C ALA A 121 14.24 -13.61 2.17
N ARG A 122 14.12 -14.02 0.90
CA ARG A 122 14.55 -13.21 -0.25
C ARG A 122 13.59 -12.07 -0.57
N ILE A 123 12.28 -12.31 -0.40
CA ILE A 123 11.24 -11.28 -0.62
C ILE A 123 11.31 -10.24 0.50
N ASP A 124 11.47 -10.70 1.74
CA ASP A 124 11.61 -9.86 2.92
C ASP A 124 12.76 -10.39 3.80
N PRO A 125 13.95 -9.74 3.72
CA PRO A 125 15.11 -10.10 4.55
C PRO A 125 14.90 -9.85 6.06
N TRP A 126 13.78 -9.27 6.46
CA TRP A 126 13.45 -8.93 7.84
C TRP A 126 12.34 -9.84 8.38
N ASP A 127 11.90 -10.84 7.60
CA ASP A 127 10.88 -11.80 8.03
C ASP A 127 11.47 -12.82 9.01
N THR A 128 11.34 -12.52 10.31
CA THR A 128 11.80 -13.38 11.40
C THR A 128 11.27 -14.80 11.28
N ALA A 129 9.99 -14.98 10.91
CA ALA A 129 9.38 -16.31 10.81
C ALA A 129 10.00 -17.12 9.66
N ALA A 130 10.36 -16.47 8.56
CA ALA A 130 11.07 -17.11 7.45
C ALA A 130 12.46 -17.61 7.87
N HIS A 131 13.21 -16.81 8.63
CA HIS A 131 14.52 -17.18 9.15
C HIS A 131 14.43 -18.32 10.20
N VAL A 132 13.44 -18.28 11.09
CA VAL A 132 13.20 -19.36 12.07
C VAL A 132 12.82 -20.65 11.37
N GLY A 133 11.84 -20.62 10.46
CA GLY A 133 11.41 -21.80 9.71
C GLY A 133 12.54 -22.43 8.91
N ARG A 134 13.36 -21.62 8.25
CA ARG A 134 14.57 -22.10 7.55
C ARG A 134 15.59 -22.71 8.51
N ALA A 135 15.81 -22.09 9.68
CA ALA A 135 16.73 -22.63 10.68
C ALA A 135 16.27 -24.00 11.20
N SER A 136 14.96 -24.21 11.39
CA SER A 136 14.38 -25.50 11.79
C SER A 136 14.59 -26.57 10.71
N VAL A 137 14.29 -26.24 9.44
CA VAL A 137 14.50 -27.16 8.31
C VAL A 137 15.99 -27.55 8.19
N LEU A 138 16.90 -26.59 8.32
CA LEU A 138 18.35 -26.84 8.28
C LEU A 138 18.84 -27.68 9.46
N ALA A 139 18.22 -27.55 10.63
CA ALA A 139 18.55 -28.38 11.78
C ALA A 139 18.15 -29.84 11.54
N GLU A 140 16.93 -30.04 11.05
CA GLU A 140 16.36 -31.36 10.74
C GLU A 140 17.12 -32.06 9.61
N SER A 141 17.60 -31.29 8.62
CA SER A 141 18.44 -31.80 7.53
C SER A 141 19.91 -32.04 7.94
N GLY A 142 20.26 -31.91 9.22
CA GLY A 142 21.62 -32.10 9.74
C GLY A 142 22.60 -30.95 9.52
N ARG A 143 22.19 -29.85 8.87
CA ARG A 143 23.01 -28.67 8.54
C ARG A 143 23.11 -27.69 9.72
N ARG A 144 23.56 -28.18 10.87
CA ARG A 144 23.58 -27.45 12.16
C ARG A 144 24.34 -26.12 12.15
N ARG A 145 25.40 -25.99 11.34
CA ARG A 145 26.17 -24.73 11.25
C ARG A 145 25.35 -23.62 10.60
N GLU A 146 24.62 -23.96 9.53
CA GLU A 146 23.79 -23.02 8.80
C GLU A 146 22.53 -22.68 9.58
N SER A 147 21.90 -23.67 10.22
CA SER A 147 20.79 -23.46 11.15
C SER A 147 21.13 -22.44 12.24
N ARG A 148 22.30 -22.58 12.89
CA ARG A 148 22.76 -21.61 13.91
C ARG A 148 22.95 -20.20 13.36
N ARG A 149 23.40 -20.08 12.09
CA ARG A 149 23.55 -18.78 11.44
C ARG A 149 22.19 -18.13 11.20
N GLU A 150 21.24 -18.86 10.66
CA GLU A 150 19.87 -18.36 10.43
C GLU A 150 19.17 -17.99 11.75
N MET A 151 19.31 -18.81 12.78
CA MET A 151 18.79 -18.51 14.11
C MET A 151 19.42 -17.25 14.73
N LYS A 152 20.70 -16.98 14.46
CA LYS A 152 21.35 -15.73 14.89
C LYS A 152 20.76 -14.51 14.18
N ILE A 153 20.42 -14.63 12.90
CA ILE A 153 19.74 -13.56 12.15
C ILE A 153 18.34 -13.31 12.73
N ALA A 154 17.55 -14.36 12.93
CA ALA A 154 16.21 -14.26 13.51
C ALA A 154 16.21 -13.55 14.87
N ARG A 155 17.14 -13.93 15.78
CA ARG A 155 17.30 -13.26 17.08
C ARG A 155 17.79 -11.82 16.98
N GLY A 156 18.52 -11.46 15.92
CA GLY A 156 18.92 -10.08 15.67
C GLY A 156 17.73 -9.22 15.20
N LEU A 157 16.78 -9.82 14.49
CA LEU A 157 15.57 -9.16 14.01
C LEU A 157 14.50 -9.04 15.11
N ASP A 158 14.44 -10.02 16.02
CA ASP A 158 13.52 -10.02 17.18
C ASP A 158 14.27 -10.35 18.48
N PRO A 159 14.96 -9.35 19.08
CA PRO A 159 15.73 -9.54 20.32
C PRO A 159 14.86 -9.96 21.51
N ASP A 160 13.61 -9.50 21.54
CA ASP A 160 12.67 -9.75 22.63
C ASP A 160 11.88 -11.06 22.45
N GLY A 161 12.03 -11.73 21.30
CA GLY A 161 11.34 -12.98 20.97
C GLY A 161 9.82 -12.83 20.83
N ARG A 162 9.28 -11.61 20.80
CA ARG A 162 7.84 -11.35 20.77
C ARG A 162 7.21 -11.74 19.44
N LEU A 163 7.90 -11.51 18.33
CA LEU A 163 7.44 -11.88 16.99
C LEU A 163 7.53 -13.38 16.78
N ILE A 164 8.56 -14.04 17.32
CA ILE A 164 8.71 -15.50 17.30
C ILE A 164 7.61 -16.15 18.14
N ALA A 165 7.35 -15.66 19.36
CA ALA A 165 6.32 -16.18 20.24
C ALA A 165 4.91 -15.99 19.66
N ALA A 166 4.59 -14.80 19.14
CA ALA A 166 3.29 -14.52 18.52
C ALA A 166 3.07 -15.38 17.25
N ALA A 167 4.10 -15.56 16.42
CA ALA A 167 4.00 -16.41 15.23
C ALA A 167 3.81 -17.90 15.54
N MET A 168 4.14 -18.34 16.76
CA MET A 168 3.98 -19.73 17.21
C MET A 168 2.73 -19.93 18.10
N SER A 169 2.04 -18.87 18.52
CA SER A 169 0.88 -18.94 19.42
C SER A 169 -0.48 -18.78 18.74
N ASP A 170 -0.51 -18.44 17.45
CA ASP A 170 -1.74 -18.26 16.65
C ASP A 170 -2.23 -19.56 15.97
N ASP A 171 -1.60 -20.70 16.28
CA ASP A 171 -2.03 -22.07 15.91
C ASP A 171 -2.68 -22.79 17.12
#